data_AF-M8BJ80-F1
#
_entry.id   AF-M8BJ80-F1
#
_cell.length_a   1.000
_cell.length_b   1.000
_cell.length_c   1.000
_cell.angle_alpha   90.00
_cell.angle_beta   90.00
_cell.angle_gamma   90.00
#
_symmetry.space_group_name_H-M   'P 1'
#
loop_
_entity.id
_entity.type
_entity.pdbx_description
1 polymer ?
#
loop_
_entity_poly.entity_id
_entity_poly.type
_entity_poly.pdbx_seq_one_letter_code
_entity_poly.pdbx_strand_id
1 'polypeptide(L)'
;MTPDGGALFISTESCGVRATFTFDADDVVWRKHGDWKLPFKGQAVFDPALDAWVGLSGDKRTLGHLCSCDVAPISSDASSTVQPLASDDAGAKPTAGGVASTGDDDPGRGSNPPPAWKLCKEKLFCQNPAEKHHGAALVYMGGKSKFCLLQCVYAVDENEMDSDDDETDPAYRAEEDLPRRHVLQLTTITLKYEENGQLRTAKRRRVRCYQLLPHARPLPNDIRAFWI
;
A
#
# COMPACT_ATOMS: atom_id res chain seq x y z
N MET A 1 10.91 -6.08 24.14
CA MET A 1 9.75 -6.98 23.92
C MET A 1 9.15 -6.56 22.60
N THR A 2 9.02 -7.44 21.62
CA THR A 2 7.80 -8.24 21.48
C THR A 2 8.05 -9.73 21.60
N PRO A 3 7.38 -10.34 22.56
CA PRO A 3 6.52 -11.47 22.22
C PRO A 3 5.15 -11.23 22.84
N ASP A 4 4.18 -10.83 22.02
CA ASP A 4 2.73 -10.73 22.32
C ASP A 4 2.14 -9.31 22.42
N GLY A 5 2.96 -8.25 22.34
CA GLY A 5 2.46 -6.88 22.18
C GLY A 5 2.23 -6.48 20.73
N GLY A 6 0.97 -6.29 20.35
CA GLY A 6 0.56 -5.98 18.98
C GLY A 6 0.74 -4.51 18.63
N ALA A 7 1.84 -4.15 17.97
CA ALA A 7 2.03 -2.80 17.42
C ALA A 7 1.53 -2.70 15.98
N LEU A 8 0.69 -1.70 15.69
CA LEU A 8 0.22 -1.36 14.36
C LEU A 8 1.08 -0.24 13.77
N PHE A 9 1.69 -0.49 12.60
CA PHE A 9 2.41 0.53 11.84
C PHE A 9 1.49 1.19 10.80
N ILE A 10 1.51 2.53 10.77
CA ILE A 10 0.70 3.33 9.84
C ILE A 10 1.61 4.35 9.17
N SER A 11 1.59 4.39 7.83
CA SER A 11 2.33 5.40 7.06
C SER A 11 1.39 6.22 6.19
N THR A 12 1.61 7.52 6.16
CA THR A 12 0.82 8.47 5.37
C THR A 12 1.73 9.28 4.45
N GLU A 13 1.16 9.72 3.33
CA GLU A 13 1.78 10.72 2.45
C GLU A 13 0.70 11.67 1.97
N SER A 14 0.83 12.95 2.29
CA SER A 14 -0.11 14.00 1.90
C SER A 14 0.66 15.24 1.47
N CYS A 15 0.37 15.78 0.28
CA CYS A 15 1.06 16.95 -0.29
C CYS A 15 2.61 16.85 -0.25
N GLY A 16 3.16 15.64 -0.40
CA GLY A 16 4.61 15.39 -0.35
C GLY A 16 5.19 15.21 1.06
N VAL A 17 4.40 15.46 2.11
CA VAL A 17 4.80 15.22 3.51
C VAL A 17 4.57 13.75 3.83
N ARG A 18 5.62 13.09 4.36
CA ARG A 18 5.60 11.68 4.75
C ARG A 18 5.71 11.53 6.26
N ALA A 19 4.98 10.58 6.82
CA ALA A 19 5.10 10.23 8.22
C ALA A 19 4.77 8.76 8.44
N THR A 20 5.47 8.14 9.38
CA THR A 20 5.15 6.81 9.90
C THR A 20 4.94 6.88 11.39
N PHE A 21 3.90 6.18 11.85
CA PHE A 21 3.47 6.09 13.23
C PHE A 21 3.39 4.63 13.65
N THR A 22 3.56 4.39 14.94
CA THR A 22 3.14 3.16 15.59
C THR A 22 2.03 3.44 16.57
N PHE A 23 1.10 2.51 16.62
CA PHE A 23 0.08 2.43 17.66
C PHE A 23 0.32 1.13 18.43
N ASP A 24 0.68 1.28 19.69
CA ASP A 24 0.78 0.17 20.63
C ASP A 24 -0.62 -0.14 21.16
N ALA A 25 -1.15 -1.32 20.86
CA ALA A 25 -2.52 -1.68 21.25
C ALA A 25 -2.65 -1.99 22.74
N ASP A 26 -1.57 -2.40 23.41
CA ASP A 26 -1.61 -2.78 24.83
C ASP A 26 -1.56 -1.52 25.70
N ASP A 27 -0.63 -0.62 25.38
CA ASP A 27 -0.48 0.65 26.09
C ASP A 27 -1.46 1.73 25.57
N VAL A 28 -2.10 1.50 24.42
CA VAL A 28 -2.99 2.46 23.71
C VAL A 28 -2.25 3.77 23.42
N VAL A 29 -0.97 3.67 23.01
CA VAL A 29 -0.09 4.83 22.80
C VAL A 29 0.27 4.99 21.31
N TRP A 30 0.18 6.24 20.84
CA TRP A 30 0.67 6.65 19.53
C TRP A 30 2.08 7.23 19.62
N ARG A 31 2.96 6.79 18.72
CA ARG A 31 4.31 7.35 18.55
C ARG A 31 4.59 7.66 17.09
N LYS A 32 5.14 8.84 16.81
CA LYS A 32 5.70 9.14 15.48
C LYS A 32 7.07 8.47 15.39
N HIS A 33 7.25 7.57 14.42
CA HIS A 33 8.51 6.86 14.17
C HIS A 33 9.47 7.65 13.29
N GLY A 34 8.95 8.41 12.31
CA GLY A 34 9.81 9.26 11.50
C GLY A 34 9.10 9.90 10.31
N ASP A 35 9.86 10.75 9.60
CA ASP A 35 9.43 11.52 8.43
C ASP A 35 9.66 10.76 7.13
N TRP A 36 9.26 9.50 7.13
CA TRP A 36 9.37 8.58 6.01
C TRP A 36 8.11 7.74 5.89
N LYS A 37 7.95 7.06 4.75
CA LYS A 37 6.78 6.23 4.43
C LYS A 37 7.24 4.80 4.17
N LEU A 38 6.52 3.82 4.69
CA LEU A 38 6.74 2.42 4.35
C LEU A 38 6.57 2.17 2.84
N PRO A 39 7.29 1.19 2.26
CA PRO A 39 7.35 0.97 0.80
C PRO A 39 6.12 0.26 0.23
N PHE A 40 4.99 0.25 0.95
CA PHE A 40 3.83 -0.59 0.63
C PHE A 40 2.68 0.19 0.00
N LYS A 41 2.02 -0.42 -0.99
CA LYS A 41 0.67 -0.05 -1.41
C LYS A 41 -0.34 -0.87 -0.62
N GLY A 42 -1.17 -0.20 0.17
CA GLY A 42 -2.19 -0.88 0.98
C GLY A 42 -1.57 -1.62 2.16
N GLN A 43 -2.02 -2.85 2.41
CA GLN A 43 -1.63 -3.65 3.56
C GLN A 43 -0.33 -4.41 3.30
N ALA A 44 0.45 -4.60 4.37
CA ALA A 44 1.55 -5.55 4.45
C ALA A 44 1.24 -6.59 5.53
N VAL A 45 1.79 -7.78 5.39
CA VAL A 45 1.60 -8.90 6.32
C VAL A 45 2.96 -9.37 6.81
N PHE A 46 3.08 -9.62 8.12
CA PHE A 46 4.31 -10.15 8.70
C PHE A 46 4.45 -11.64 8.35
N ASP A 47 5.62 -12.03 7.84
CA ASP A 47 5.98 -13.42 7.58
C ASP A 47 7.09 -13.88 8.54
N PRO A 48 6.78 -14.72 9.54
CA PRO A 48 7.75 -15.17 10.52
C PRO A 48 8.94 -15.92 9.91
N ALA A 49 8.76 -16.56 8.74
CA ALA A 49 9.84 -17.29 8.10
C ALA A 49 10.84 -16.38 7.38
N LEU A 50 10.43 -15.17 7.01
CA LEU A 50 11.30 -14.13 6.45
C LEU A 50 11.72 -13.10 7.49
N ASP A 51 11.12 -13.14 8.68
CA ASP A 51 11.24 -12.12 9.74
C ASP A 51 11.05 -10.69 9.21
N ALA A 52 10.04 -10.52 8.35
CA ALA A 52 9.83 -9.27 7.63
C ALA A 52 8.35 -9.05 7.30
N TRP A 53 7.97 -7.78 7.20
CA TRP A 53 6.71 -7.35 6.60
C TRP A 53 6.79 -7.48 5.08
N VAL A 54 5.81 -8.12 4.47
CA VAL A 54 5.73 -8.32 3.02
C VAL A 54 4.47 -7.65 2.48
N GLY A 55 4.62 -6.88 1.40
CA GLY A 55 3.50 -6.18 0.78
C GLY A 55 3.71 -5.88 -0.70
N LEU A 56 2.67 -5.36 -1.36
CA LEU A 56 2.75 -4.82 -2.72
C LEU A 56 3.58 -3.54 -2.71
N SER A 57 4.41 -3.32 -3.74
CA SER A 57 5.20 -2.10 -3.84
C SER A 57 4.33 -0.84 -3.96
N GLY A 58 4.67 0.19 -3.19
CA GLY A 58 4.03 1.51 -3.18
C GLY A 58 4.45 2.44 -4.31
N ASP A 59 5.61 2.20 -4.94
CA ASP A 59 6.12 3.02 -6.04
C ASP A 59 5.48 2.61 -7.37
N LYS A 60 5.04 3.61 -8.15
CA LYS A 60 4.43 3.43 -9.47
C LYS A 60 5.41 2.81 -10.46
N ARG A 61 6.71 3.08 -10.34
CA ARG A 61 7.77 2.55 -11.21
C ARG A 61 7.97 1.04 -11.03
N THR A 62 7.66 0.54 -9.85
CA THR A 62 7.80 -0.87 -9.47
C THR A 62 6.45 -1.56 -9.35
N LEU A 63 5.40 -1.01 -9.99
CA LEU A 63 4.06 -1.59 -9.98
C LEU A 63 4.09 -3.08 -10.36
N GLY A 64 3.48 -3.91 -9.51
CA GLY A 64 3.43 -5.36 -9.68
C GLY A 64 4.59 -6.12 -9.06
N HIS A 65 5.54 -5.44 -8.41
CA HIS A 65 6.54 -6.08 -7.55
C HIS A 65 6.05 -6.14 -6.10
N LEU A 66 6.62 -7.07 -5.35
CA LEU A 66 6.51 -7.11 -3.90
C LEU A 66 7.71 -6.44 -3.24
N CYS A 67 7.55 -6.05 -1.99
CA CYS A 67 8.63 -5.57 -1.14
C CYS A 67 8.60 -6.32 0.18
N SER A 68 9.77 -6.49 0.79
CA SER A 68 9.87 -6.81 2.20
C SER A 68 10.50 -5.66 2.98
N CYS A 69 10.14 -5.51 4.25
CA CYS A 69 10.65 -4.51 5.15
C CYS A 69 10.92 -5.14 6.52
N ASP A 70 12.12 -4.90 7.05
CA ASP A 70 12.55 -5.47 8.33
C ASP A 70 11.76 -4.79 9.48
N VAL A 71 11.59 -5.48 10.61
CA VAL A 71 10.91 -4.91 11.78
C VAL A 71 11.79 -3.79 12.36
N ALA A 72 11.31 -2.54 12.37
CA ALA A 72 12.05 -1.47 13.02
C ALA A 72 12.14 -1.76 14.53
N PRO A 73 13.35 -1.73 15.15
CA PRO A 73 13.44 -1.80 16.60
C PRO A 73 12.74 -0.57 17.18
N ILE A 74 11.77 -0.80 18.06
CA ILE A 74 11.16 0.27 18.84
C ILE A 74 12.26 0.76 19.78
N SER A 75 12.87 1.91 19.49
CA SER A 75 13.83 2.53 20.41
C SER A 75 13.10 2.85 21.71
N SER A 76 13.57 2.32 22.83
CA SER A 76 13.00 2.59 24.15
C SER A 76 13.18 4.03 24.63
N ASP A 77 13.91 4.88 23.90
CA ASP A 77 14.16 6.27 24.28
C ASP A 77 13.79 7.26 23.17
N ALA A 78 12.51 7.65 23.15
CA ALA A 78 12.04 8.98 22.77
C ALA A 78 10.53 9.04 23.04
N SER A 79 10.16 9.39 24.27
CA SER A 79 8.77 9.72 24.60
C SER A 79 8.38 11.01 23.87
N SER A 80 7.79 10.87 22.69
CA SER A 80 6.75 11.80 22.22
C SER A 80 5.49 10.99 22.01
N THR A 81 4.71 10.90 23.08
CA THR A 81 3.29 10.59 22.97
C THR A 81 2.64 11.68 22.14
N VAL A 82 2.06 11.34 21.00
CA VAL A 82 1.19 12.26 20.25
C VAL A 82 -0.24 12.02 20.73
N GLN A 83 -0.89 13.03 21.31
CA GLN A 83 -2.30 12.93 21.66
C GLN A 83 -3.17 13.04 20.40
N PRO A 84 -4.26 12.27 20.26
CA PRO A 84 -5.24 12.46 19.18
C PRO A 84 -5.83 13.88 19.26
N LEU A 85 -5.93 14.56 18.11
CA LEU A 85 -6.61 15.85 18.01
C LEU A 85 -8.07 15.66 18.41
N ALA A 86 -8.48 16.23 19.54
CA ALA A 86 -9.87 16.27 19.96
C ALA A 86 -10.71 16.97 18.87
N SER A 87 -11.87 16.42 18.56
CA SER A 87 -12.87 17.05 17.72
C SER A 87 -13.33 18.36 18.35
N ASP A 88 -12.94 19.49 17.77
CA ASP A 88 -13.40 20.81 18.20
C ASP A 88 -14.90 20.96 17.88
N ASP A 89 -15.71 20.90 18.94
CA ASP A 89 -17.03 21.52 18.99
C ASP A 89 -16.91 22.93 19.59
N ALA A 90 -17.86 23.79 19.20
CA ALA A 90 -18.16 25.13 19.66
C ALA A 90 -17.49 26.33 18.95
N GLY A 91 -18.36 27.12 18.32
CA GLY A 91 -18.05 28.44 17.83
C GLY A 91 -17.77 29.45 18.94
N ALA A 92 -16.76 30.28 18.71
CA ALA A 92 -16.71 31.69 19.10
C ALA A 92 -15.55 32.37 18.35
N LYS A 93 -15.77 33.61 17.92
CA LYS A 93 -14.76 34.53 17.34
C LYS A 93 -14.95 35.88 18.05
N PRO A 94 -14.04 36.86 17.95
CA PRO A 94 -12.59 36.94 18.25
C PRO A 94 -12.31 37.99 19.37
N THR A 95 -11.07 38.10 19.85
CA THR A 95 -10.48 39.41 20.17
C THR A 95 -8.97 39.44 20.02
N ALA A 96 -8.46 40.60 19.63
CA ALA A 96 -7.10 40.91 19.21
C ALA A 96 -6.11 41.14 20.35
N GLY A 97 -4.81 40.97 20.04
CA GLY A 97 -3.73 41.72 20.70
C GLY A 97 -2.43 40.93 20.94
N GLY A 98 -1.31 41.48 20.47
CA GLY A 98 -0.03 41.38 21.17
C GLY A 98 1.06 40.52 20.52
N VAL A 99 2.08 41.20 19.99
CA VAL A 99 3.34 40.65 19.47
C VAL A 99 4.32 40.43 20.63
N ALA A 100 5.02 39.30 20.67
CA ALA A 100 6.36 39.18 21.27
C ALA A 100 7.07 37.92 20.77
N SER A 101 8.20 38.14 20.08
CA SER A 101 9.20 37.14 19.74
C SER A 101 10.06 36.79 20.95
N THR A 102 10.42 35.52 21.12
CA THR A 102 11.78 35.08 21.54
C THR A 102 11.93 33.63 21.12
N GLY A 103 13.06 33.33 20.47
CA GLY A 103 13.32 32.05 19.85
C GLY A 103 13.60 30.93 20.84
N ASP A 104 13.46 29.71 20.32
CA ASP A 104 14.18 28.52 20.72
C ASP A 104 14.36 27.68 19.44
N ASP A 105 15.52 27.82 18.80
CA ASP A 105 15.99 26.87 17.79
C ASP A 105 16.28 25.54 18.51
N ASP A 106 15.26 24.68 18.64
CA ASP A 106 15.40 23.30 19.14
C ASP A 106 16.17 22.47 18.10
N PRO A 107 17.37 21.94 18.43
CA PRO A 107 18.21 21.26 17.47
C PRO A 107 17.61 19.88 17.17
N GLY A 108 16.97 19.75 16.00
CA GLY A 108 16.83 18.50 15.26
C GLY A 108 16.45 17.29 16.10
N ARG A 109 15.18 17.20 16.48
CA ARG A 109 14.57 15.97 17.01
C ARG A 109 14.74 14.85 15.97
N GLY A 110 15.80 14.08 16.11
CA GLY A 110 16.22 13.08 15.13
C GLY A 110 15.10 12.09 14.84
N SER A 111 14.56 12.12 13.63
CA SER A 111 13.65 11.07 13.18
C SER A 111 14.45 9.77 13.05
N ASN A 112 13.88 8.65 13.51
CA ASN A 112 14.54 7.36 13.30
C ASN A 112 14.71 7.12 11.80
N PRO A 113 15.82 6.51 11.34
CA PRO A 113 15.99 6.20 9.93
C PRO A 113 14.89 5.23 9.45
N PRO A 114 14.52 5.26 8.15
CA PRO A 114 13.59 4.29 7.61
C PRO A 114 14.16 2.86 7.76
N PRO A 115 13.30 1.87 8.02
CA PRO A 115 13.73 0.48 8.07
C PRO A 115 14.33 0.04 6.73
N ALA A 116 15.29 -0.88 6.80
CA ALA A 116 15.81 -1.52 5.62
C ALA A 116 14.67 -2.28 4.91
N TRP A 117 14.66 -2.19 3.58
CA TRP A 117 13.65 -2.81 2.75
C TRP A 117 14.28 -3.36 1.48
N LYS A 118 13.62 -4.37 0.90
CA LYS A 118 14.12 -5.13 -0.25
C LYS A 118 13.02 -5.24 -1.28
N LEU A 119 13.33 -4.90 -2.53
CA LEU A 119 12.42 -5.07 -3.66
C LEU A 119 12.53 -6.51 -4.19
N CYS A 120 11.40 -7.17 -4.37
CA CYS A 120 11.33 -8.46 -5.07
C CYS A 120 11.76 -8.26 -6.52
N LYS A 121 12.64 -9.13 -7.02
CA LYS A 121 13.19 -9.02 -8.38
C LYS A 121 12.12 -9.19 -9.48
N GLU A 122 11.16 -10.08 -9.25
CA GLU A 122 10.17 -10.45 -10.26
C GLU A 122 8.93 -9.54 -10.24
N LYS A 123 8.54 -9.07 -11.42
CA LYS A 123 7.23 -8.43 -11.66
C LYS A 123 6.15 -9.51 -11.76
N LEU A 124 5.20 -9.50 -10.83
CA LEU A 124 4.18 -10.55 -10.69
C LEU A 124 2.86 -10.26 -11.39
N PHE A 125 2.57 -9.00 -11.69
CA PHE A 125 1.38 -8.62 -12.46
C PHE A 125 1.49 -9.12 -13.91
N CYS A 126 0.34 -9.37 -14.52
CA CYS A 126 0.24 -9.69 -15.94
C CYS A 126 0.95 -8.63 -16.80
N GLN A 127 1.61 -9.10 -17.85
CA GLN A 127 2.33 -8.28 -18.83
C GLN A 127 1.66 -8.31 -20.21
N ASN A 128 0.46 -8.89 -20.31
CA ASN A 128 -0.31 -8.90 -21.54
C ASN A 128 -0.67 -7.45 -21.91
N PRO A 129 -0.23 -6.92 -23.07
CA PRO A 129 -0.53 -5.54 -23.47
C PRO A 129 -2.03 -5.27 -23.65
N ALA A 130 -2.82 -6.30 -23.96
CA ALA A 130 -4.28 -6.19 -24.08
C ALA A 130 -5.01 -6.06 -22.71
N GLU A 131 -4.29 -6.24 -21.59
CA GLU A 131 -4.86 -6.17 -20.24
C GLU A 131 -4.29 -4.97 -19.46
N LYS A 132 -5.16 -4.09 -18.98
CA LYS A 132 -4.78 -2.98 -18.10
C LYS A 132 -4.97 -3.37 -16.64
N HIS A 133 -3.96 -3.08 -15.81
CA HIS A 133 -4.04 -3.32 -14.37
C HIS A 133 -5.06 -2.40 -13.71
N HIS A 134 -5.97 -3.00 -12.96
CA HIS A 134 -7.03 -2.27 -12.26
C HIS A 134 -6.79 -2.19 -10.75
N GLY A 135 -6.48 -3.33 -10.12
CA GLY A 135 -6.26 -3.41 -8.68
C GLY A 135 -5.61 -4.73 -8.27
N ALA A 136 -5.13 -4.83 -7.04
CA ALA A 136 -4.57 -6.08 -6.53
C ALA A 136 -4.64 -6.16 -5.00
N ALA A 137 -4.70 -7.39 -4.50
CA ALA A 137 -4.55 -7.73 -3.09
C ALA A 137 -3.53 -8.86 -2.94
N LEU A 138 -2.75 -8.81 -1.86
CA LEU A 138 -1.81 -9.85 -1.46
C LEU A 138 -2.30 -10.50 -0.18
N VAL A 139 -2.33 -11.83 -0.14
CA VAL A 139 -2.81 -12.60 1.01
C VAL A 139 -1.75 -13.58 1.45
N TYR A 140 -1.42 -13.59 2.74
CA TYR A 140 -0.56 -14.62 3.32
C TYR A 140 -1.36 -15.91 3.52
N MET A 141 -0.85 -17.03 3.02
CA MET A 141 -1.53 -18.34 3.11
C MET A 141 -0.99 -19.22 4.24
N GLY A 142 -0.07 -18.70 5.06
CA GLY A 142 0.61 -19.47 6.10
C GLY A 142 1.67 -20.44 5.57
N GLY A 143 2.67 -20.72 6.41
CA GLY A 143 3.69 -21.76 6.20
C GLY A 143 4.62 -21.54 4.99
N LYS A 144 5.93 -21.54 5.24
CA LYS A 144 6.98 -21.48 4.19
C LYS A 144 6.83 -20.28 3.25
N SER A 145 6.45 -19.12 3.77
CA SER A 145 6.41 -17.87 3.00
C SER A 145 5.54 -17.94 1.75
N LYS A 146 4.38 -18.60 1.86
CA LYS A 146 3.43 -18.75 0.76
C LYS A 146 2.40 -17.63 0.77
N PHE A 147 2.22 -17.01 -0.39
CA PHE A 147 1.25 -15.95 -0.60
C PHE A 147 0.38 -16.23 -1.82
N CYS A 148 -0.81 -15.63 -1.80
CA CYS A 148 -1.71 -15.56 -2.93
C CYS A 148 -1.79 -14.10 -3.40
N LEU A 149 -1.50 -13.87 -4.67
CA LEU A 149 -1.71 -12.61 -5.34
C LEU A 149 -3.01 -12.68 -6.14
N LEU A 150 -3.95 -11.82 -5.78
CA LEU A 150 -5.16 -11.57 -6.56
C LEU A 150 -4.98 -10.28 -7.34
N GLN A 151 -4.93 -10.38 -8.66
CA GLN A 151 -4.85 -9.23 -9.56
C GLN A 151 -6.20 -9.06 -10.28
N CYS A 152 -6.73 -7.85 -10.31
CA CYS A 152 -7.82 -7.47 -11.19
C CYS A 152 -7.25 -6.70 -12.39
N VAL A 153 -7.62 -7.14 -13.59
CA VAL A 153 -7.31 -6.47 -14.86
C VAL A 153 -8.60 -6.26 -15.63
N TYR A 154 -8.61 -5.36 -16.61
CA TYR A 154 -9.65 -5.32 -17.63
C TYR A 154 -9.03 -5.44 -19.01
N ALA A 155 -9.73 -6.14 -19.90
CA ALA A 155 -9.36 -6.19 -21.31
C ALA A 155 -9.76 -4.87 -21.98
N VAL A 156 -8.87 -4.33 -22.80
CA VAL A 156 -9.19 -3.24 -23.75
C VAL A 156 -9.58 -3.92 -25.05
N ASP A 157 -10.74 -3.61 -25.60
CA ASP A 157 -11.07 -4.08 -26.95
C ASP A 157 -10.20 -3.30 -27.94
N GLU A 158 -9.54 -3.99 -28.87
CA GLU A 158 -8.59 -3.42 -29.83
C GLU A 158 -9.24 -2.44 -30.83
N ASN A 159 -10.57 -2.27 -30.77
CA ASN A 159 -11.36 -1.35 -31.60
C ASN A 159 -11.38 0.11 -31.11
N GLU A 160 -10.78 0.47 -29.97
CA GLU A 160 -10.80 1.85 -29.44
C GLU A 160 -9.74 2.80 -30.05
N MET A 161 -9.08 2.45 -31.16
CA MET A 161 -8.07 3.30 -31.81
C MET A 161 -8.22 3.27 -33.34
N ASP A 162 -9.22 3.99 -33.88
CA ASP A 162 -9.17 4.63 -35.21
C ASP A 162 -10.45 5.47 -35.44
N SER A 163 -10.72 6.44 -34.55
CA SER A 163 -11.63 7.54 -34.86
C SER A 163 -10.84 8.83 -34.93
N ASP A 164 -10.37 9.17 -36.13
CA ASP A 164 -9.99 10.53 -36.46
C ASP A 164 -11.14 11.47 -36.10
N ASP A 165 -10.83 12.54 -35.38
CA ASP A 165 -11.74 13.57 -34.90
C ASP A 165 -12.71 14.06 -36.00
N ASP A 166 -14.01 13.83 -35.82
CA ASP A 166 -15.01 14.84 -36.14
C ASP A 166 -15.96 15.00 -34.96
N GLU A 167 -15.96 16.22 -34.44
CA GLU A 167 -16.61 16.64 -33.21
C GLU A 167 -18.13 16.79 -33.46
N THR A 168 -18.94 16.55 -32.43
CA THR A 168 -20.37 16.94 -32.32
C THR A 168 -21.46 15.94 -32.73
N ASP A 169 -21.52 14.76 -32.11
CA ASP A 169 -22.81 14.08 -31.93
C ASP A 169 -23.01 13.63 -30.45
N PRO A 170 -23.98 14.23 -29.71
CA PRO A 170 -24.27 13.87 -28.33
C PRO A 170 -24.80 12.44 -28.16
N ALA A 171 -25.15 11.71 -29.23
CA ALA A 171 -25.50 10.29 -29.18
C ALA A 171 -24.29 9.38 -28.87
N TYR A 172 -23.05 9.83 -29.10
CA TYR A 172 -21.83 9.05 -28.82
C TYR A 172 -21.41 9.08 -27.34
N ARG A 173 -22.06 9.87 -26.48
CA ARG A 173 -21.83 9.84 -25.02
C ARG A 173 -22.37 8.58 -24.32
N ALA A 174 -22.91 7.62 -25.07
CA ALA A 174 -23.31 6.31 -24.56
C ALA A 174 -22.20 5.24 -24.67
N GLU A 175 -21.12 5.49 -25.42
CA GLU A 175 -20.03 4.52 -25.65
C GLU A 175 -19.11 4.32 -24.42
N GLU A 176 -19.12 5.25 -23.45
CA GLU A 176 -18.39 5.08 -22.17
C GLU A 176 -18.96 3.95 -21.28
N ASP A 177 -20.08 3.34 -21.69
CA ASP A 177 -20.76 2.29 -20.94
C ASP A 177 -20.52 0.87 -21.48
N LEU A 178 -19.68 0.69 -22.51
CA LEU A 178 -19.29 -0.65 -22.93
C LEU A 178 -18.62 -1.38 -21.75
N PRO A 179 -19.10 -2.58 -21.39
CA PRO A 179 -18.66 -3.25 -20.18
C PRO A 179 -17.21 -3.71 -20.33
N ARG A 180 -16.28 -2.95 -19.75
CA ARG A 180 -14.90 -3.39 -19.57
C ARG A 180 -14.91 -4.75 -18.90
N ARG A 181 -14.47 -5.77 -19.64
CA ARG A 181 -14.43 -7.15 -19.16
C ARG A 181 -13.32 -7.27 -18.13
N HIS A 182 -13.69 -7.17 -16.85
CA HIS A 182 -12.76 -7.34 -15.75
C HIS A 182 -12.47 -8.83 -15.55
N VAL A 183 -11.20 -9.17 -15.36
CA VAL A 183 -10.73 -10.52 -15.09
C VAL A 183 -9.94 -10.51 -13.77
N LEU A 184 -10.33 -11.39 -12.86
CA LEU A 184 -9.58 -11.71 -11.66
C LEU A 184 -8.59 -12.83 -11.95
N GLN A 185 -7.30 -12.57 -11.76
CA GLN A 185 -6.22 -13.51 -11.96
C GLN A 185 -5.60 -13.87 -10.61
N LEU A 186 -5.56 -15.16 -10.29
CA LEU A 186 -5.03 -15.67 -9.05
C LEU A 186 -3.67 -16.34 -9.28
N THR A 187 -2.64 -15.87 -8.58
CA THR A 187 -1.28 -16.42 -8.65
C THR A 187 -0.79 -16.78 -7.27
N THR A 188 -0.44 -18.04 -7.05
CA THR A 188 0.24 -18.45 -5.82
C THR A 188 1.74 -18.31 -6.00
N ILE A 189 2.39 -17.78 -4.97
CA ILE A 189 3.83 -17.55 -4.93
C ILE A 189 4.41 -18.05 -3.61
N THR A 190 5.69 -18.41 -3.65
CA THR A 190 6.48 -18.66 -2.45
C THR A 190 7.67 -17.72 -2.48
N LEU A 191 7.86 -16.96 -1.41
CA LEU A 191 8.96 -16.02 -1.28
C LEU A 191 10.14 -16.64 -0.54
N LYS A 192 11.34 -16.14 -0.85
CA LYS A 192 12.57 -16.46 -0.12
C LYS A 192 13.58 -15.35 -0.29
N TYR A 193 14.53 -15.28 0.65
CA TYR A 193 15.79 -14.56 0.42
C TYR A 193 16.80 -15.47 -0.29
N GLU A 194 17.54 -14.88 -1.22
CA GLU A 194 18.76 -15.47 -1.77
C GLU A 194 19.94 -15.29 -0.81
N GLU A 195 21.07 -15.94 -1.09
CA GLU A 195 22.30 -15.83 -0.28
C GLU A 195 22.84 -14.39 -0.24
N ASN A 196 22.59 -13.59 -1.28
CA ASN A 196 22.91 -12.16 -1.33
C ASN A 196 21.91 -11.27 -0.58
N GLY A 197 20.91 -11.86 0.08
CA GLY A 197 19.84 -11.14 0.79
C GLY A 197 18.74 -10.57 -0.11
N GLN A 198 18.75 -10.81 -1.43
CA GLN A 198 17.71 -10.32 -2.34
C GLN A 198 16.41 -11.11 -2.17
N LEU A 199 15.27 -10.41 -2.11
CA LEU A 199 13.96 -11.02 -2.10
C LEU A 199 13.60 -11.53 -3.50
N ARG A 200 13.10 -12.77 -3.58
CA ARG A 200 12.63 -13.35 -4.84
C ARG A 200 11.47 -14.31 -4.69
N THR A 201 10.90 -14.68 -5.83
CA THR A 201 9.98 -15.83 -5.91
C THR A 201 10.74 -17.15 -6.09
N ALA A 202 10.50 -18.09 -5.18
CA ALA A 202 11.01 -19.46 -5.26
C ALA A 202 10.14 -20.34 -6.17
N LYS A 203 8.82 -20.16 -6.08
CA LYS A 203 7.80 -20.87 -6.87
C LYS A 203 6.71 -19.88 -7.25
N ARG A 204 6.18 -20.00 -8.46
CA ARG A 204 5.06 -19.20 -8.97
C ARG A 204 4.14 -20.09 -9.78
N ARG A 205 2.84 -20.04 -9.49
CA ARG A 205 1.82 -20.77 -10.26
C ARG A 205 0.59 -19.89 -10.41
N ARG A 206 0.22 -19.57 -11.66
CA ARG A 206 -1.09 -19.02 -11.97
C ARG A 206 -2.12 -20.15 -11.80
N VAL A 207 -3.11 -19.94 -10.95
CA VAL A 207 -4.03 -21.00 -10.54
C VAL A 207 -5.35 -20.89 -11.28
N ARG A 208 -5.95 -19.69 -11.35
CA ARG A 208 -7.28 -19.47 -11.92
C ARG A 208 -7.44 -18.07 -12.49
N CYS A 209 -8.40 -17.94 -13.40
CA CYS A 209 -8.86 -16.68 -13.98
C CYS A 209 -10.39 -16.69 -13.93
N TYR A 210 -11.00 -15.59 -13.51
CA TYR A 210 -12.45 -15.43 -13.49
C TYR A 210 -12.84 -14.13 -14.16
N GLN A 211 -13.71 -14.18 -15.16
CA GLN A 211 -14.31 -12.99 -15.72
C GLN A 211 -15.42 -12.51 -14.77
N LEU A 212 -15.36 -11.25 -14.36
CA LEU A 212 -16.43 -10.61 -13.61
C LEU A 212 -17.63 -10.32 -14.52
N LEU A 213 -18.79 -10.11 -13.91
CA LEU A 213 -19.99 -9.71 -14.64
C LEU A 213 -19.72 -8.41 -15.44
N PRO A 214 -20.31 -8.26 -16.64
CA PRO A 214 -20.08 -7.10 -17.51
C PRO A 214 -20.24 -5.74 -16.81
N HIS A 215 -21.21 -5.62 -15.90
CA HIS A 215 -21.52 -4.39 -15.19
C HIS A 215 -20.73 -4.19 -13.89
N ALA A 216 -19.87 -5.14 -13.51
CA ALA A 216 -19.03 -5.01 -12.33
C ALA A 216 -17.91 -3.98 -12.61
N ARG A 217 -17.96 -2.86 -11.88
CA ARG A 217 -16.93 -1.82 -11.90
C ARG A 217 -16.26 -1.73 -10.52
N PRO A 218 -15.41 -2.70 -10.14
CA PRO A 218 -14.67 -2.59 -8.89
C PRO A 218 -13.85 -1.29 -8.92
N LEU A 219 -13.65 -0.59 -7.81
CA LEU A 219 -12.62 0.46 -7.78
C LEU A 219 -11.24 -0.19 -7.60
N PRO A 220 -10.14 0.48 -8.00
CA PRO A 220 -8.77 -0.04 -7.84
C PRO A 220 -8.41 -0.53 -6.43
N ASN A 221 -9.06 0.00 -5.40
CA ASN A 221 -8.85 -0.32 -3.98
C ASN A 221 -9.93 -1.22 -3.38
N ASP A 222 -10.93 -1.66 -4.15
CA ASP A 222 -12.04 -2.50 -3.67
C ASP A 222 -11.68 -3.98 -3.63
N ILE A 223 -10.60 -4.37 -4.30
CA ILE A 223 -10.16 -5.77 -4.30
C ILE A 223 -9.66 -6.12 -2.90
N ARG A 224 -10.43 -6.93 -2.19
CA ARG A 224 -10.11 -7.51 -0.89
C ARG A 224 -10.10 -9.02 -1.01
N ALA A 225 -9.14 -9.63 -0.33
CA ALA A 225 -9.05 -11.07 -0.21
C ALA A 225 -8.47 -11.42 1.15
N PHE A 226 -8.91 -12.55 1.70
CA PHE A 226 -8.41 -13.10 2.95
C PHE A 226 -8.33 -14.63 2.81
N TRP A 227 -7.52 -15.25 3.67
CA TRP A 227 -7.32 -16.69 3.72
C TRP A 227 -7.85 -17.19 5.07
N ILE A 228 -8.55 -18.32 5.07
CA ILE A 228 -9.13 -18.97 6.26
C ILE A 228 -8.58 -20.39 6.41
#